data_AF-A0A6J2YU04-F1
#
_entry.id   AF-A0A6J2YU04-F1
#
_cell.length_a   1.000
_cell.length_b   1.000
_cell.length_c   1.000
_cell.angle_alpha   90.00
_cell.angle_beta   90.00
_cell.angle_gamma   90.00
#
_symmetry.space_group_name_H-M   'P 1'
#
loop_
_entity.id
_entity.type
_entity.pdbx_description
1 polymer ?
#
loop_
_entity_poly.entity_id
_entity_poly.type
_entity_poly.pdbx_seq_one_letter_code
_entity_poly.pdbx_strand_id
1 'polypeptide(L)'
;IKKPVCVVSGAKYLSDDGWTDLRNPLDTDVPFRMFRDEGRTYLQWVGEPDLRIKMSGRMIMVYLMCRELSTDVSPSTIQQLFTPCVAFRIVGSPSKFQSNVTEVAFIPEAHSKQESTSGDSLSVSNMLLLVYHQYFLD
;
A
#
# COMPACT_ATOMS: atom_id res chain seq x y z
N ILE A 1 -21.80 -9.35 -6.09
CA ILE A 1 -20.53 -9.70 -5.40
C ILE A 1 -20.51 -8.94 -4.08
N LYS A 2 -20.55 -9.61 -2.93
CA LYS A 2 -20.38 -8.96 -1.61
C LYS A 2 -18.89 -8.83 -1.33
N LYS A 3 -18.40 -7.61 -1.05
CA LYS A 3 -16.99 -7.37 -0.69
C LYS A 3 -16.76 -7.73 0.79
N PRO A 4 -15.63 -8.31 1.17
CA PRO A 4 -15.32 -8.60 2.57
C PRO A 4 -15.25 -7.29 3.39
N VAL A 5 -15.59 -7.38 4.67
CA VAL A 5 -15.41 -6.26 5.60
C VAL A 5 -14.05 -6.42 6.26
N CYS A 6 -13.16 -5.44 6.03
CA CYS A 6 -11.81 -5.43 6.57
C CYS A 6 -11.65 -4.31 7.60
N VAL A 7 -10.81 -4.56 8.60
CA VAL A 7 -10.32 -3.56 9.56
C VAL A 7 -8.80 -3.59 9.59
N VAL A 8 -8.18 -2.45 9.94
CA VAL A 8 -6.73 -2.38 10.15
C VAL A 8 -6.40 -3.02 11.49
N SER A 9 -5.45 -3.95 11.51
CA SER A 9 -5.00 -4.64 12.74
C SER A 9 -3.58 -4.26 13.16
N GLY A 10 -2.78 -3.70 12.25
CA GLY A 10 -1.39 -3.36 12.53
C GLY A 10 -0.74 -2.56 11.40
N ALA A 11 0.37 -1.89 11.70
CA ALA A 11 1.21 -1.26 10.69
C ALA A 11 2.68 -1.31 11.11
N LYS A 12 3.56 -1.47 10.12
CA LYS A 12 5.01 -1.44 10.25
C LYS A 12 5.62 -0.60 9.15
N TYR A 13 6.80 -0.03 9.41
CA TYR A 13 7.62 0.62 8.39
C TYR A 13 9.01 -0.02 8.33
N LEU A 14 9.61 -0.02 7.15
CA LEU A 14 10.96 -0.50 6.96
C LEU A 14 11.95 0.60 7.38
N SER A 15 12.78 0.28 8.36
CA SER A 15 13.89 1.08 8.83
C SER A 15 15.22 0.44 8.42
N ASP A 16 16.33 1.12 8.73
CA ASP A 16 17.68 0.62 8.46
C ASP A 16 17.97 -0.66 9.27
N ASP A 17 17.36 -0.80 10.44
CA ASP A 17 17.45 -1.97 11.33
C ASP A 17 16.35 -3.02 11.07
N GLY A 18 15.58 -2.87 9.99
CA GLY A 18 14.48 -3.75 9.62
C GLY A 18 13.09 -3.20 9.95
N TRP A 19 12.10 -4.10 10.05
CA TRP A 19 10.70 -3.71 10.26
C TRP A 19 10.45 -3.19 11.68
N THR A 20 9.95 -1.96 11.77
CA THR A 20 9.59 -1.30 13.03
C THR A 20 8.08 -1.03 13.08
N ASP A 21 7.47 -1.15 14.26
CA ASP A 21 6.05 -0.83 14.45
C ASP A 21 5.76 0.65 14.14
N LEU A 22 4.68 0.89 13.40
CA LEU A 22 4.20 2.23 13.07
C LEU A 22 2.98 2.56 13.93
N ARG A 23 3.17 3.42 14.92
CA ARG A 23 2.13 3.86 15.86
C ARG A 23 2.15 5.37 16.01
N ASN A 24 0.99 5.93 16.32
CA ASN A 24 0.85 7.31 16.73
C ASN A 24 1.53 7.52 18.10
N PRO A 25 2.23 8.64 18.31
CA PRO A 25 2.88 8.92 19.59
C PRO A 25 1.92 9.11 20.77
N LEU A 26 0.69 9.55 20.51
CA LEU A 26 -0.24 9.98 21.56
C LEU A 26 -1.15 8.87 22.07
N ASP A 27 -1.70 8.05 21.19
CA ASP A 27 -2.71 7.02 21.50
C ASP A 27 -2.21 5.59 21.26
N THR A 28 -0.99 5.42 20.73
CA THR A 28 -0.40 4.14 20.33
C THR A 28 -1.16 3.37 19.24
N ASP A 29 -2.17 3.98 18.64
CA ASP A 29 -2.93 3.41 17.54
C ASP A 29 -2.16 3.48 16.23
N VAL A 30 -2.55 2.68 15.26
CA VAL A 30 -1.97 2.70 13.91
C VAL A 30 -2.53 3.88 13.12
N PRO A 31 -1.71 4.63 12.36
CA PRO A 31 -2.13 5.87 11.69
C PRO A 31 -2.94 5.62 10.40
N PHE A 32 -3.70 4.53 10.34
CA PHE A 32 -4.50 4.12 9.18
C PHE A 32 -5.88 3.65 9.59
N ARG A 33 -6.87 3.97 8.75
CA ARG A 33 -8.22 3.40 8.85
C ARG A 33 -8.75 2.99 7.48
N MET A 34 -9.71 2.08 7.48
CA MET A 34 -10.53 1.83 6.30
C MET A 34 -11.57 2.94 6.16
N PHE A 35 -11.59 3.63 5.02
CA PHE A 35 -12.55 4.65 4.67
C PHE A 35 -13.41 4.18 3.50
N ARG A 36 -14.71 4.42 3.54
CA ARG A 36 -15.64 4.02 2.47
C ARG A 36 -16.28 5.26 1.88
N ASP A 37 -16.23 5.35 0.56
CA ASP A 37 -16.81 6.43 -0.20
C ASP A 37 -17.31 5.91 -1.54
N GLU A 38 -18.54 6.27 -1.91
CA GLU A 38 -19.19 5.87 -3.18
C GLU A 38 -19.06 4.37 -3.55
N GLY A 39 -19.12 3.48 -2.55
CA GLY A 39 -19.01 2.02 -2.75
C GLY A 39 -17.58 1.50 -2.96
N ARG A 40 -16.57 2.38 -2.86
CA ARG A 40 -15.15 2.05 -2.84
C ARG A 40 -14.64 2.04 -1.41
N THR A 41 -13.57 1.28 -1.18
CA THR A 41 -12.91 1.19 0.12
C THR A 41 -11.46 1.61 -0.04
N TYR A 42 -11.02 2.52 0.81
CA TYR A 42 -9.71 3.15 0.78
C TYR A 42 -8.99 2.91 2.09
N LEU A 43 -7.67 2.84 2.03
CA LEU A 43 -6.83 2.93 3.21
C LEU A 43 -6.47 4.41 3.40
N GLN A 44 -7.00 5.03 4.45
CA GLN A 44 -6.82 6.45 4.73
C GLN A 44 -5.81 6.67 5.85
N TRP A 45 -4.87 7.59 5.65
CA TRP A 45 -3.99 8.09 6.70
C TRP A 45 -4.77 8.96 7.69
N VAL A 46 -4.62 8.69 8.99
CA VAL A 46 -5.25 9.45 10.09
C VAL A 46 -4.27 9.89 11.17
N GLY A 47 -2.99 9.55 11.03
CA GLY A 47 -1.96 10.00 11.96
C GLY A 47 -1.58 11.47 11.80
N GLU A 48 -0.74 11.96 12.70
CA GLU A 48 -0.27 13.34 12.68
C GLU A 48 0.53 13.67 11.39
N PRO A 49 0.47 14.92 10.89
CA PRO A 49 1.23 15.36 9.72
C PRO A 49 2.75 15.14 9.87
N ASP A 50 3.31 15.39 11.05
CA ASP A 50 4.74 15.21 11.32
C ASP A 50 5.17 13.74 11.21
N LEU A 51 4.31 12.82 11.66
CA LEU A 51 4.54 11.40 11.49
C LEU A 51 4.52 11.01 10.01
N ARG A 52 3.58 11.58 9.23
CA ARG A 52 3.52 11.34 7.77
C ARG A 52 4.79 11.80 7.08
N ILE A 53 5.30 12.98 7.44
CA ILE A 53 6.55 13.53 6.90
C ILE A 53 7.73 12.62 7.26
N LYS A 54 7.84 12.16 8.51
CA LYS A 54 8.89 11.24 8.96
C LYS A 54 8.87 9.89 8.22
N MET A 55 7.68 9.47 7.75
CA MET A 55 7.49 8.25 6.99
C MET A 55 7.61 8.43 5.47
N SER A 56 7.80 9.67 4.99
CA SER A 56 8.03 9.94 3.56
C SER A 56 9.22 9.15 3.02
N GLY A 57 9.04 8.55 1.85
CA GLY A 57 10.02 7.69 1.18
C GLY A 57 10.20 6.30 1.81
N ARG A 58 9.57 6.02 2.96
CA ARG A 58 9.67 4.70 3.62
C ARG A 58 8.65 3.72 3.08
N MET A 59 9.03 2.45 3.08
CA MET A 59 8.12 1.35 2.80
C MET A 59 7.29 1.03 4.04
N ILE A 60 5.98 1.02 3.87
CA ILE A 60 4.98 0.73 4.90
C ILE A 60 4.32 -0.60 4.58
N MET A 61 4.05 -1.39 5.62
CA MET A 61 3.23 -2.59 5.57
C MET A 61 2.06 -2.42 6.54
N VAL A 62 0.84 -2.57 6.03
CA VAL A 62 -0.39 -2.47 6.82
C VAL A 62 -1.07 -3.84 6.83
N TYR A 63 -1.33 -4.35 8.03
CA TYR A 63 -2.02 -5.61 8.25
C TYR A 63 -3.51 -5.35 8.40
N LEU A 64 -4.30 -6.18 7.74
CA LEU A 64 -5.76 -6.13 7.79
C LEU A 64 -6.29 -7.43 8.41
N MET A 65 -7.47 -7.34 9.00
CA MET A 65 -8.30 -8.50 9.35
C MET A 65 -9.61 -8.37 8.60
N CYS A 66 -9.89 -9.33 7.73
CA CYS A 66 -11.04 -9.33 6.85
C CYS A 66 -11.98 -10.47 7.20
N ARG A 67 -13.27 -10.15 7.30
CA ARG A 67 -14.34 -11.12 7.45
C ARG A 67 -15.13 -11.22 6.15
N GLU A 68 -15.25 -12.43 5.64
CA GLU A 68 -16.11 -12.73 4.51
C GLU A 68 -17.59 -12.73 4.92
N LEU A 69 -18.46 -12.17 4.07
CA LEU A 69 -19.91 -12.16 4.30
C LEU A 69 -20.55 -13.26 3.45
N SER A 70 -20.59 -14.48 3.97
CA SER A 70 -21.35 -15.58 3.36
C SER A 70 -22.86 -15.37 3.56
N THR A 71 -23.65 -15.65 2.52
CA THR A 71 -25.12 -15.66 2.57
C THR A 71 -25.72 -17.04 2.81
N ASP A 72 -24.90 -18.08 2.75
CA ASP A 72 -25.38 -19.44 2.93
C ASP A 72 -25.64 -19.70 4.41
N VAL A 73 -26.93 -19.86 4.71
CA VAL A 73 -27.51 -20.09 6.04
C VAL A 73 -27.26 -21.53 6.46
N SER A 74 -25.99 -21.94 6.50
CA SER A 74 -25.56 -23.16 7.20
C SER A 74 -24.92 -22.73 8.52
N PRO A 75 -25.42 -23.22 9.68
CA PRO A 75 -24.90 -22.86 11.01
C PRO A 75 -23.47 -23.35 11.29
N SER A 76 -22.81 -23.95 10.29
CA SER A 76 -21.47 -24.54 10.36
C SER A 76 -20.42 -23.84 9.47
N THR A 77 -20.79 -22.82 8.68
CA THR A 77 -19.78 -22.03 7.94
C THR A 77 -19.16 -21.04 8.91
N ILE A 78 -18.13 -21.51 9.62
CA ILE A 78 -17.22 -20.70 10.42
C ILE A 78 -16.90 -19.44 9.62
N GLN A 79 -17.20 -18.27 10.19
CA GLN A 79 -16.95 -16.96 9.58
C GLN A 79 -15.48 -16.91 9.15
N GLN A 80 -15.24 -17.00 7.84
CA GLN A 80 -13.88 -17.11 7.31
C GLN A 80 -13.17 -15.77 7.53
N LEU A 81 -12.35 -15.74 8.58
CA LEU A 81 -11.47 -14.64 8.92
C LEU A 81 -10.13 -14.88 8.24
N PHE A 82 -9.65 -13.89 7.50
CA PHE A 82 -8.33 -13.94 6.88
C PHE A 82 -7.58 -12.62 7.10
N THR A 83 -6.26 -12.68 7.03
CA THR A 83 -5.39 -11.56 7.43
C THR A 83 -4.46 -11.14 6.30
N PRO A 84 -4.95 -10.38 5.31
CA PRO A 84 -4.10 -9.90 4.23
C PRO A 84 -3.22 -8.72 4.71
N CYS A 85 -2.19 -8.40 3.92
CA CYS A 85 -1.39 -7.21 4.13
C CYS A 85 -1.27 -6.38 2.85
N VAL A 86 -1.12 -5.08 3.01
CA VAL A 86 -0.89 -4.13 1.91
C VAL A 86 0.44 -3.45 2.17
N ALA A 87 1.32 -3.44 1.16
CA ALA A 87 2.62 -2.77 1.25
C ALA A 87 2.71 -1.66 0.19
N PHE A 88 3.18 -0.49 0.60
CA PHE A 88 3.32 0.68 -0.27
C PHE A 88 4.42 1.61 0.24
N ARG A 89 4.88 2.54 -0.59
CA ARG A 89 5.76 3.63 -0.17
C ARG A 89 4.96 4.91 0.01
N ILE A 90 5.29 5.67 1.05
CA ILE A 90 4.76 7.03 1.19
C ILE A 90 5.56 7.93 0.27
N VAL A 91 4.84 8.74 -0.52
CA VAL A 91 5.45 9.66 -1.50
C VAL A 91 6.40 10.65 -0.81
N GLY A 92 7.49 10.98 -1.51
CA GLY A 92 8.55 11.90 -1.11
C GLY A 92 9.84 11.19 -0.69
N SER A 93 10.80 11.97 -0.19
CA SER A 93 12.16 11.51 0.13
C SER A 93 12.34 11.37 1.65
N PRO A 94 13.08 10.36 2.15
CA PRO A 94 13.37 10.24 3.57
C PRO A 94 14.08 11.49 4.10
N SER A 95 13.54 12.08 5.18
CA SER A 95 13.99 13.37 5.73
C SER A 95 15.42 13.41 6.32
N LYS A 96 16.25 12.37 6.11
CA LYS A 96 17.62 12.33 6.63
C LYS A 96 18.59 13.21 5.83
N PHE A 97 18.25 13.60 4.60
CA PHE A 97 19.06 14.50 3.79
C PHE A 97 18.16 15.53 3.11
N GLN A 98 18.29 16.79 3.52
CA GLN A 98 17.90 17.93 2.69
C GLN A 98 18.84 18.00 1.47
N SER A 99 18.83 16.99 0.60
CA SER A 99 19.26 17.20 -0.78
C SER A 99 18.08 17.86 -1.50
N ASN A 100 18.30 19.01 -2.13
CA ASN A 100 17.32 19.78 -2.90
C ASN A 100 16.73 19.05 -4.12
N VAL A 101 16.84 17.72 -4.18
CA VAL A 101 16.35 16.85 -5.25
C VAL A 101 15.29 15.95 -4.63
N THR A 102 14.04 16.34 -4.79
CA THR A 102 12.88 15.63 -4.25
C THR A 102 12.51 14.38 -5.05
N GLU A 103 12.92 14.28 -6.32
CA GLU A 103 12.59 13.15 -7.18
C GLU A 103 13.43 13.14 -8.48
N VAL A 104 13.72 11.96 -9.02
CA VAL A 104 14.18 11.79 -10.41
C VAL A 104 13.17 10.89 -11.11
N ALA A 105 12.38 11.48 -12.02
CA ALA A 105 11.47 10.73 -12.86
C ALA A 105 12.26 10.18 -14.07
N PHE A 106 12.20 8.86 -14.29
CA PHE A 106 12.73 8.26 -15.50
C PHE A 106 11.66 8.32 -16.59
N ILE A 107 11.93 9.10 -17.64
CA ILE A 107 11.13 9.10 -18.87
C ILE A 107 11.61 7.91 -19.72
N PRO A 108 10.75 6.96 -20.09
CA PRO A 108 11.12 5.91 -21.04
C PRO A 108 11.14 6.52 -22.44
N GLU A 109 12.30 7.02 -22.88
CA GLU A 109 12.50 7.35 -24.28
C GLU A 109 12.63 6.07 -25.12
N ALA A 110 11.84 6.02 -26.18
CA ALA A 110 11.64 4.89 -27.05
C ALA A 110 12.85 4.65 -27.96
N HIS A 111 13.37 3.42 -27.96
CA HIS A 111 14.22 2.92 -29.05
C HIS A 111 13.57 1.74 -29.77
N SER A 112 12.94 2.11 -30.90
CA SER A 112 12.90 1.48 -32.22
C SER A 112 13.30 0.00 -32.40
N LYS A 113 12.35 -0.75 -32.99
CA LYS A 113 12.43 -2.06 -33.67
C LYS A 113 13.82 -2.51 -34.20
N GLN A 114 14.20 -3.75 -33.89
CA GLN A 114 14.82 -4.67 -34.85
C GLN A 114 14.63 -6.14 -34.42
N GLU A 115 14.27 -6.99 -35.39
CA GLU A 115 13.87 -8.39 -35.24
C GLU A 115 15.03 -9.38 -35.03
N SER A 116 14.69 -10.45 -34.30
CA SER A 116 15.21 -11.83 -34.38
C SER A 116 16.57 -12.18 -33.74
N THR A 117 16.55 -12.89 -32.62
CA THR A 117 16.77 -14.37 -32.54
C THR A 117 16.91 -14.83 -31.07
N SER A 118 16.03 -15.76 -30.67
CA SER A 118 16.16 -16.80 -29.63
C SER A 118 16.91 -16.50 -28.31
N GLY A 119 16.15 -16.42 -27.21
CA GLY A 119 16.65 -16.64 -25.84
C GLY A 119 15.93 -15.79 -24.79
N ASP A 120 15.00 -16.40 -24.05
CA ASP A 120 14.31 -15.92 -22.85
C ASP A 120 13.84 -14.46 -22.82
N SER A 121 12.60 -14.28 -23.29
CA SER A 121 11.81 -13.09 -23.06
C SER A 121 11.42 -12.97 -21.58
N LEU A 122 12.13 -12.13 -20.83
CA LEU A 122 11.57 -11.54 -19.61
C LEU A 122 10.54 -10.50 -20.06
N SER A 123 9.28 -10.92 -20.12
CA SER A 123 8.14 -10.01 -20.28
C SER A 123 8.06 -9.11 -19.05
N VAL A 124 8.57 -7.88 -19.19
CA VAL A 124 8.29 -6.78 -18.26
C VAL A 124 6.87 -6.29 -18.59
N SER A 125 5.87 -7.11 -18.29
CA SER A 125 4.46 -6.70 -18.29
C SER A 125 3.97 -6.64 -16.85
N ASN A 126 4.10 -5.44 -16.28
CA ASN A 126 3.19 -4.79 -15.33
C ASN A 126 3.97 -3.85 -14.42
N MET A 127 4.36 -2.71 -14.97
CA MET A 127 4.68 -1.52 -14.18
C MET A 127 3.85 -0.35 -14.74
N LEU A 128 2.57 -0.31 -14.36
CA LEU A 128 1.70 0.87 -14.40
C LEU A 128 1.80 1.48 -12.99
N LEU A 129 2.49 2.60 -12.70
CA LEU A 129 2.48 3.98 -13.21
C LEU A 129 1.25 4.78 -12.74
N LEU A 130 1.56 5.92 -12.10
CA LEU A 130 0.71 7.04 -11.62
C LEU A 130 0.09 6.92 -10.22
N VAL A 131 0.81 7.44 -9.21
CA VAL A 131 0.17 7.97 -7.97
C VAL A 131 0.13 9.48 -8.08
N TYR A 132 -0.72 9.97 -8.98
CA TYR A 132 -1.46 11.18 -8.67
C TYR A 132 -2.59 10.80 -7.71
N HIS A 133 -2.93 11.73 -6.84
CA HIS A 133 -4.08 11.71 -5.94
C HIS A 133 -5.22 10.77 -6.37
N GLN A 134 -5.77 10.02 -5.41
CA GLN A 134 -6.90 9.07 -5.52
C GLN A 134 -6.49 7.60 -5.71
N TYR A 135 -6.29 6.89 -4.60
CA TYR A 135 -6.08 5.44 -4.57
C TYR A 135 -7.32 4.69 -5.07
N PHE A 136 -7.35 4.27 -6.34
CA PHE A 136 -8.31 3.27 -6.84
C PHE A 136 -7.84 1.86 -6.46
N LEU A 137 -8.75 1.05 -5.91
CA LEU A 137 -8.67 -0.42 -5.92
C LEU A 137 -9.78 -0.89 -6.86
N ASP A 138 -9.40 -1.57 -7.94
CA ASP A 138 -10.32 -2.36 -8.77
C ASP A 138 -10.80 -3.62 -8.01
#